data_AF-A0A0S2SBM8-F1
#
_entry.id   AF-A0A0S2SBM8-F1
#
_cell.length_a   1.000
_cell.length_b   1.000
_cell.length_c   1.000
_cell.angle_alpha   90.00
_cell.angle_beta   90.00
_cell.angle_gamma   90.00
#
_symmetry.space_group_name_H-M   'P 1'
#
loop_
_entity.id
_entity.type
_entity.pdbx_description
1 polymer ?
#
loop_
_entity_poly.entity_id
_entity_poly.type
_entity_poly.pdbx_seq_one_letter_code
_entity_poly.pdbx_strand_id
1 'polypeptide(L)'
;MLSITSDASRTRNAIQIILNTVERRNDFVNRMVNVNEESTLLLLRAMQEQYLTYNQPSDEEFMKLYTVNPVNALTLYFLEPVDIIAFWEWETAGGTCEKVIQYKLEKPLMTLIQAIERAEDETSLSFL
;
A
#
# COMPACT_ATOMS: atom_id res chain seq x y z
N MET A 1 -13.21 18.86 -7.97
CA MET A 1 -12.53 17.60 -7.59
C MET A 1 -12.52 16.70 -8.81
N LEU A 2 -11.36 16.44 -9.42
CA LEU A 2 -11.25 15.43 -10.47
C LEU A 2 -11.44 14.07 -9.78
N SER A 3 -12.59 13.43 -9.98
CA SER A 3 -12.81 12.07 -9.49
C SER A 3 -11.86 11.14 -10.24
N ILE A 4 -10.73 10.82 -9.61
CA ILE A 4 -9.86 9.74 -10.08
C ILE A 4 -10.74 8.50 -10.13
N THR A 5 -10.94 7.95 -11.32
CA THR A 5 -11.71 6.72 -11.48
C THR A 5 -11.06 5.60 -10.67
N SER A 6 -11.87 4.68 -10.14
CA SER A 6 -11.38 3.53 -9.36
C SER A 6 -10.21 2.82 -10.06
N ASP A 7 -10.26 2.70 -11.39
CA ASP A 7 -9.18 2.11 -12.20
C ASP A 7 -7.87 2.90 -12.19
N ALA A 8 -7.92 4.23 -12.22
CA ALA A 8 -6.73 5.06 -12.15
C ALA A 8 -6.05 4.97 -10.77
N SER A 9 -6.85 4.89 -9.69
CA SER A 9 -6.34 4.67 -8.33
C SER A 9 -5.67 3.30 -8.18
N ARG A 10 -6.31 2.23 -8.70
CA ARG A 10 -5.74 0.87 -8.69
C ARG A 10 -4.44 0.79 -9.49
N THR A 11 -4.40 1.42 -10.65
CA THR A 11 -3.20 1.48 -11.50
C THR A 11 -2.05 2.20 -10.80
N ARG A 12 -2.33 3.34 -10.15
CA ARG A 12 -1.33 4.08 -9.37
C ARG A 12 -0.74 3.23 -8.24
N ASN A 13 -1.57 2.52 -7.47
CA ASN A 13 -1.08 1.63 -6.40
C ASN A 13 -0.18 0.52 -6.98
N ALA A 14 -0.62 -0.16 -8.05
CA ALA A 14 0.19 -1.20 -8.68
C ALA A 14 1.57 -0.68 -9.11
N ILE A 15 1.61 0.52 -9.71
CA ILE A 15 2.86 1.20 -10.08
C ILE A 15 3.72 1.48 -8.85
N GLN A 16 3.15 2.00 -7.76
CA GLN A 16 3.91 2.29 -6.53
C GLN A 16 4.56 1.03 -5.94
N ILE A 17 3.83 -0.10 -5.90
CA ILE A 17 4.37 -1.37 -5.39
C ILE A 17 5.49 -1.91 -6.28
N ILE A 18 5.28 -1.90 -7.60
CA ILE A 18 6.17 -2.52 -8.58
C ILE A 18 7.43 -1.68 -8.81
N LEU A 19 7.30 -0.36 -8.86
CA LEU A 19 8.44 0.52 -9.12
C LEU A 19 9.27 0.83 -7.87
N ASN A 20 8.85 0.36 -6.69
CA ASN A 20 9.49 0.63 -5.40
C ASN A 20 10.94 0.13 -5.34
N THR A 21 11.21 -1.11 -5.78
CA THR A 21 12.55 -1.73 -5.66
C THR A 21 13.15 -2.05 -7.03
N VAL A 22 14.48 -2.09 -7.12
CA VAL A 22 15.19 -2.51 -8.35
C VAL A 22 14.75 -3.90 -8.78
N GLU A 23 14.58 -4.81 -7.83
CA GLU A 23 14.17 -6.20 -8.07
C GLU A 23 12.79 -6.27 -8.75
N ARG A 24 11.78 -5.59 -8.20
CA ARG A 24 10.42 -5.59 -8.76
C ARG A 24 10.33 -4.90 -10.11
N ARG A 25 11.11 -3.83 -10.31
CA ARG A 25 11.24 -3.17 -11.62
C ARG A 25 11.82 -4.12 -12.67
N ASN A 26 12.89 -4.83 -12.33
CA ASN A 26 13.51 -5.78 -13.23
C ASN A 26 12.56 -6.94 -13.55
N ASP A 27 11.87 -7.47 -12.54
CA ASP A 27 10.86 -8.51 -12.73
C ASP A 27 9.73 -8.05 -13.66
N PHE A 28 9.26 -6.82 -13.51
CA PHE A 28 8.24 -6.24 -14.39
C PHE A 28 8.73 -6.14 -15.83
N VAL A 29 9.93 -5.61 -16.05
CA VAL A 29 10.53 -5.50 -17.38
C VAL A 29 10.72 -6.89 -18.02
N ASN A 30 11.17 -7.88 -17.25
CA ASN A 30 11.41 -9.23 -17.74
C ASN A 30 10.12 -9.97 -18.13
N ARG A 31 9.00 -9.67 -17.47
CA ARG A 31 7.69 -10.28 -17.76
C ARG A 31 6.92 -9.56 -18.86
N MET A 32 7.36 -8.37 -19.27
CA MET A 32 6.67 -7.56 -20.26
C MET A 32 6.94 -8.09 -21.67
N VAL A 33 5.98 -8.85 -22.21
CA VAL A 33 6.06 -9.40 -23.58
C VAL A 33 5.50 -8.42 -24.62
N ASN A 34 4.41 -7.73 -24.29
CA ASN A 34 3.75 -6.76 -25.16
C ASN A 34 3.63 -5.40 -24.47
N VAL A 35 4.12 -4.34 -25.12
CA VAL A 35 4.20 -2.98 -24.56
C VAL A 35 2.95 -2.13 -24.90
N ASN A 36 1.78 -2.77 -25.05
CA ASN A 36 0.53 -2.03 -25.22
C ASN A 36 -0.14 -1.76 -23.86
N GLU A 37 -1.03 -0.76 -23.83
CA GLU A 37 -1.69 -0.30 -22.60
C GLU A 37 -2.40 -1.44 -21.84
N GLU A 38 -3.25 -2.20 -22.53
CA GLU A 38 -4.05 -3.26 -21.91
C GLU A 38 -3.17 -4.35 -21.29
N SER A 39 -2.18 -4.84 -22.05
CA SER A 39 -1.24 -5.87 -21.58
C SER A 39 -0.40 -5.36 -20.40
N THR A 40 0.00 -4.09 -20.44
CA THR A 40 0.75 -3.45 -19.37
C THR A 40 -0.08 -3.35 -18.09
N LEU A 41 -1.34 -2.91 -18.20
CA LEU A 41 -2.26 -2.80 -17.06
C LEU A 41 -2.58 -4.16 -16.44
N LEU A 42 -2.81 -5.19 -17.27
CA LEU A 42 -3.04 -6.55 -16.79
C LEU A 42 -1.82 -7.09 -16.04
N LEU A 43 -0.61 -6.87 -16.57
CA LEU A 43 0.63 -7.30 -15.91
C LEU A 43 0.83 -6.57 -14.57
N LEU A 44 0.62 -5.25 -14.53
CA LEU A 44 0.73 -4.47 -13.29
C LEU A 44 -0.23 -5.01 -12.21
N ARG A 45 -1.48 -5.31 -12.56
CA ARG A 45 -2.48 -5.85 -11.63
C ARG A 45 -2.09 -7.24 -11.13
N ALA A 46 -1.69 -8.14 -12.04
CA ALA A 46 -1.29 -9.50 -11.67
C ALA A 46 -0.06 -9.50 -10.74
N MET A 47 0.94 -8.66 -11.02
CA MET A 47 2.12 -8.54 -10.18
C MET A 47 1.83 -7.91 -8.82
N GLN A 48 0.95 -6.90 -8.77
CA GLN A 48 0.47 -6.32 -7.51
C GLN A 48 -0.17 -7.39 -6.61
N GLU A 49 -1.10 -8.18 -7.16
CA GLU A 49 -1.77 -9.26 -6.43
C GLU A 49 -0.76 -10.30 -5.94
N GLN A 50 0.20 -10.68 -6.77
CA GLN A 50 1.26 -11.61 -6.40
C GLN A 50 2.10 -11.07 -5.22
N TYR A 51 2.59 -9.83 -5.30
CA TYR A 51 3.44 -9.29 -4.24
C TYR A 51 2.68 -9.10 -2.93
N LEU A 52 1.43 -8.65 -2.97
CA LEU A 52 0.62 -8.53 -1.76
C LEU A 52 0.32 -9.90 -1.14
N THR A 53 0.22 -10.96 -1.94
CA THR A 53 -0.02 -12.31 -1.45
C THR A 53 1.22 -12.94 -0.82
N TYR A 54 2.40 -12.73 -1.40
CA TYR A 54 3.60 -13.51 -1.04
C TYR A 54 4.73 -12.72 -0.39
N ASN A 55 4.76 -11.40 -0.53
CA ASN A 55 5.86 -10.56 -0.05
C ASN A 55 5.47 -9.67 1.14
N GLN A 56 4.19 -9.65 1.53
CA GLN A 56 3.75 -8.96 2.73
C GLN A 56 4.16 -9.78 3.97
N PRO A 57 4.77 -9.16 4.99
CA PRO A 57 5.05 -9.86 6.24
C PRO A 57 3.74 -10.26 6.94
N SER A 58 3.79 -11.33 7.73
CA SER A 58 2.64 -11.73 8.54
C SER A 58 2.28 -10.64 9.55
N ASP A 59 1.03 -10.61 10.03
CA ASP A 59 0.56 -9.62 11.00
C ASP A 59 1.43 -9.60 12.27
N GLU A 60 1.86 -10.77 12.75
CA GLU A 60 2.73 -10.88 13.92
C GLU A 60 4.12 -10.28 13.67
N GLU A 61 4.70 -10.56 12.52
CA GLU A 61 5.99 -9.99 12.12
C GLU A 61 5.89 -8.48 11.92
N PHE A 62 4.81 -8.02 11.29
CA PHE A 62 4.51 -6.60 11.13
C PHE A 62 4.42 -5.87 12.46
N MET A 63 3.69 -6.40 13.45
CA MET A 63 3.60 -5.77 14.78
C MET A 63 4.97 -5.66 15.47
N LYS A 64 5.80 -6.70 15.35
CA LYS A 64 7.19 -6.68 15.88
C LYS A 64 8.02 -5.60 15.19
N LEU A 65 7.98 -5.53 13.86
CA LEU A 65 8.68 -4.51 13.10
C LEU A 65 8.17 -3.11 13.45
N TYR A 66 6.87 -2.93 13.62
CA TYR A 66 6.24 -1.64 13.91
C TYR A 66 6.70 -1.07 15.24
N THR A 67 6.91 -1.93 16.24
CA THR A 67 7.43 -1.53 17.56
C THR A 67 8.86 -0.98 17.50
N VAL A 68 9.67 -1.48 16.56
CA VAL A 68 11.10 -1.10 16.44
C VAL A 68 11.29 0.05 15.46
N ASN A 69 10.61 0.00 14.31
CA ASN A 69 10.70 0.99 13.25
C ASN A 69 9.38 1.03 12.45
N PRO A 70 8.43 1.90 12.84
CA PRO A 70 7.10 1.94 12.22
C PRO A 70 7.14 2.38 10.76
N VAL A 71 8.06 3.26 10.37
CA VAL A 71 8.23 3.69 8.96
C VAL A 71 8.61 2.49 8.08
N ASN A 72 9.59 1.71 8.52
CA ASN A 72 10.01 0.51 7.79
C ASN A 72 8.92 -0.57 7.80
N ALA A 73 8.24 -0.74 8.93
CA ALA A 73 7.14 -1.71 9.03
C ALA A 73 6.00 -1.38 8.05
N LEU A 74 5.57 -0.12 8.00
CA LEU A 74 4.55 0.35 7.05
C LEU A 74 5.04 0.19 5.60
N THR A 75 6.30 0.52 5.31
CA THR A 75 6.90 0.31 3.98
C THR A 75 6.80 -1.14 3.53
N LEU A 76 7.13 -2.08 4.42
CA LEU A 76 7.09 -3.51 4.11
C LEU A 76 5.66 -4.05 4.06
N TYR A 77 4.76 -3.58 4.91
CA TYR A 77 3.40 -4.10 4.98
C TYR A 77 2.49 -3.55 3.89
N PHE A 78 2.65 -2.28 3.50
CA PHE A 78 1.95 -1.72 2.35
C PHE A 78 2.66 -2.00 1.02
N LEU A 79 3.93 -2.42 1.06
CA LEU A 79 4.82 -2.57 -0.09
C LEU A 79 5.04 -1.26 -0.88
N GLU A 80 4.74 -0.13 -0.25
CA GLU A 80 4.82 1.24 -0.77
C GLU A 80 6.01 1.96 -0.10
N PRO A 81 6.66 2.93 -0.76
CA PRO A 81 7.67 3.75 -0.11
C PRO A 81 6.99 4.66 0.93
N VAL A 82 7.30 4.44 2.21
CA VAL A 82 6.81 5.29 3.31
C VAL A 82 7.98 6.11 3.85
N ASP A 83 7.83 7.42 3.87
CA ASP A 83 8.77 8.32 4.51
C ASP A 83 8.28 8.76 5.91
N ILE A 84 9.11 9.51 6.61
CA ILE A 84 8.81 9.97 7.97
C ILE A 84 7.61 10.94 8.00
N ILE A 85 7.36 11.68 6.92
CA ILE A 85 6.26 12.66 6.86
C ILE A 85 4.94 11.90 6.77
N ALA A 86 4.84 10.92 5.86
CA ALA A 86 3.67 10.06 5.73
C ALA A 86 3.38 9.27 7.02
N PHE A 87 4.43 8.85 7.75
CA PHE A 87 4.25 8.23 9.06
C PHE A 87 3.66 9.19 10.09
N TRP A 88 4.09 10.46 10.13
CA TRP A 88 3.52 11.44 11.05
C TRP A 88 2.07 11.78 10.73
N GLU A 89 1.69 11.82 9.46
CA GLU A 89 0.29 11.95 9.03
C GLU A 89 -0.54 10.77 9.56
N TRP A 90 -0.02 9.54 9.41
CA TRP A 90 -0.65 8.34 9.95
C TRP A 90 -0.81 8.37 11.47
N GLU A 91 0.22 8.77 12.21
CA GLU A 91 0.16 8.87 13.67
C GLU A 91 -0.85 9.95 14.11
N THR A 92 -0.85 11.10 13.43
CA THR A 92 -1.76 12.23 13.71
C THR A 92 -3.22 11.86 13.44
N ALA A 93 -3.47 11.03 12.43
CA ALA A 93 -4.79 10.47 12.13
C ALA A 93 -5.27 9.44 13.17
N GLY A 94 -4.52 9.20 14.25
CA GLY A 94 -4.83 8.18 15.25
C GLY A 94 -4.56 6.77 14.75
N GLY A 95 -3.57 6.62 13.87
CA GLY A 95 -3.17 5.37 13.26
C GLY A 95 -2.40 4.45 14.20
N THR A 96 -2.74 3.16 14.20
CA THR A 96 -2.05 2.12 14.98
C THR A 96 -1.79 0.87 14.13
N CYS A 97 -0.87 -0.02 14.55
CA CYS A 97 -0.63 -1.25 13.80
C CYS A 97 -1.88 -2.15 13.73
N GLU A 98 -2.73 -2.16 14.75
CA GLU A 98 -3.99 -2.91 14.76
C GLU A 98 -4.96 -2.37 13.70
N LYS A 99 -5.07 -1.04 13.55
CA LYS A 99 -5.87 -0.43 12.49
C LYS A 99 -5.35 -0.80 11.11
N VAL A 100 -4.03 -0.79 10.90
CA VAL A 100 -3.43 -1.22 9.62
C VAL A 100 -3.83 -2.66 9.28
N ILE A 101 -3.70 -3.58 10.23
CA ILE A 101 -4.08 -4.98 10.05
C ILE A 101 -5.57 -5.08 9.72
N GLN A 102 -6.43 -4.44 10.51
CA GLN A 102 -7.87 -4.44 10.28
C GLN A 102 -8.22 -3.92 8.87
N TYR A 103 -7.66 -2.78 8.48
CA TYR A 103 -7.92 -2.17 7.19
C TYR A 103 -7.46 -3.05 6.02
N LYS A 104 -6.32 -3.74 6.16
CA LYS A 104 -5.81 -4.68 5.15
C LYS A 104 -6.63 -5.97 5.09
N LEU A 105 -7.17 -6.45 6.20
CA LEU A 105 -8.11 -7.58 6.22
C LEU A 105 -9.38 -7.26 5.44
N GLU A 106 -9.93 -6.05 5.64
CA GLU A 106 -11.14 -5.60 4.93
C GLU A 106 -10.88 -5.26 3.46
N LYS A 107 -9.74 -4.65 3.17
CA LYS A 107 -9.33 -4.25 1.82
C LYS A 107 -7.82 -4.49 1.63
N PRO A 108 -7.42 -5.67 1.11
CA PRO A 108 -6.00 -6.01 0.94
C PRO A 108 -5.21 -5.02 0.08
N LEU A 109 -5.89 -4.40 -0.90
CA LEU A 109 -5.31 -3.41 -1.80
C LEU A 109 -5.33 -1.97 -1.25
N MET A 110 -5.64 -1.77 0.04
CA MET A 110 -5.63 -0.43 0.63
C MET A 110 -4.22 0.16 0.61
N THR A 111 -4.07 1.40 0.14
CA THR A 111 -2.81 2.15 0.21
C THR A 111 -2.61 2.76 1.60
N LEU A 112 -1.39 3.20 1.93
CA LEU A 112 -1.19 3.94 3.18
C LEU A 112 -2.03 5.23 3.21
N ILE A 113 -2.10 5.97 2.10
CA ILE A 113 -2.90 7.20 2.02
C ILE A 113 -4.38 6.94 2.31
N GLN A 114 -4.95 5.87 1.75
CA GLN A 114 -6.34 5.49 2.03
C GLN A 114 -6.54 5.07 3.49
N ALA A 115 -5.53 4.45 4.10
CA ALA A 115 -5.57 4.13 5.53
C ALA A 115 -5.57 5.42 6.37
N ILE A 116 -4.73 6.40 6.03
CA ILE A 116 -4.68 7.72 6.69
C ILE A 116 -6.04 8.41 6.58
N GLU A 117 -6.57 8.58 5.36
CA GLU A 117 -7.87 9.23 5.12
C GLU A 117 -8.98 8.56 5.95
N ARG A 118 -9.01 7.22 5.99
CA ARG A 118 -9.98 6.48 6.80
C ARG A 118 -9.80 6.71 8.30
N ALA A 119 -8.56 6.71 8.79
CA ALA A 119 -8.29 6.93 10.20
C ALA A 119 -8.65 8.37 10.64
N GLU A 120 -8.46 9.35 9.77
CA GLU A 120 -8.91 10.74 9.97
C GLU A 120 -10.44 10.83 10.07
N ASP A 121 -11.16 10.17 9.17
CA ASP A 121 -12.62 10.11 9.18
C ASP A 121 -13.14 9.45 10.48
N GLU A 122 -12.56 8.33 10.89
CA GLU A 122 -12.92 7.61 12.12
C GLU A 122 -12.63 8.44 13.38
N THR A 123 -11.49 9.14 13.41
CA THR A 123 -11.12 10.02 14.53
C THR A 123 -12.04 11.23 14.61
N SER A 124 -12.40 11.83 13.48
CA SER A 124 -13.33 12.96 13.42
C SER A 124 -14.73 12.60 13.93
N LEU A 125 -15.19 11.38 13.71
CA LEU A 125 -16.47 10.88 14.23
C LEU A 125 -16.46 10.59 15.74
N SER A 126 -15.28 10.42 16.36
CA SER A 126 -15.17 10.18 17.80
C SER A 126 -15.30 11.43 18.68
N PHE A 127 -15.32 12.61 18.06
CA PHE A 127 -15.50 13.92 18.73
C PHE A 127 -16.92 14.51 18.57
N LEU A 128 -17.86 13.77 17.97
CA LEU A 128 -19.28 14.11 17.85
C LEU A 128 -20.13 13.23 18.78
#